data_AF-A0A7M4DBM3-F1
#
_entry.id   AF-A0A7M4DBM3-F1
#
_cell.length_a   1.000
_cell.length_b   1.000
_cell.length_c   1.000
_cell.angle_alpha   90.00
_cell.angle_beta   90.00
_cell.angle_gamma   90.00
#
_symmetry.space_group_name_H-M   'P 1'
#
loop_
_entity.id
_entity.type
_entity.pdbx_description
1 polymer ?
#
loop_
_entity_poly.entity_id
_entity_poly.type
_entity_poly.pdbx_seq_one_letter_code
_entity_poly.pdbx_strand_id
1 'polypeptide(L)'
;MNFSQEEIYSMYGQFDTFVTLEFHYNTEEYNKFGSSLMGVFLYTLEERQKLEEVLNQEEIPRTDCKIKFSPSQLEKLSAENIEILDRYGIQVSSINIVSSFNRPRKNRFVEKGTKDIPNQITIQAPKFNGWQELNRVRFGFLNSILKKGQPFTPFQEIEYWGLRSHFKIETNLEDFKELQKRDTEFLKKVRLIELESKYQELTINEEQIEEFAKLTVKKMLYKKEVIDEEIQKSGESIQKVITDYNQEIEELRKNCNSFEEDIVGFGDKPIYLTFERFVHIYARHVSETQIGERFSGDKTVFQYKFDDIKYLIKMVVDSVSDEIQEHFKQTPAEPFRRMGKRAVYIDGHYYRLVIEPSGSILDFHPYNQNEE
;
A
#
# COMPACT_ATOMS: atom_id res chain seq x y z
N MET A 1 17.30 -7.19 -38.12
CA MET A 1 17.83 -8.07 -37.06
C MET A 1 16.74 -8.11 -36.01
N ASN A 2 16.29 -9.29 -35.62
CA ASN A 2 15.17 -9.42 -34.70
C ASN A 2 15.71 -9.44 -33.27
N PHE A 3 15.04 -8.71 -32.37
CA PHE A 3 15.35 -8.79 -30.95
C PHE A 3 15.01 -10.19 -30.40
N SER A 4 15.68 -10.55 -29.31
CA SER A 4 15.36 -11.69 -28.46
C SER A 4 14.93 -11.24 -27.07
N GLN A 5 14.30 -12.14 -26.32
CA GLN A 5 13.84 -11.85 -24.97
C GLN A 5 14.97 -11.37 -24.06
N GLU A 6 16.12 -12.03 -24.15
CA GLU A 6 17.31 -11.78 -23.37
C GLU A 6 17.93 -10.41 -23.72
N GLU A 7 17.94 -10.02 -25.00
CA GLU A 7 18.38 -8.69 -25.44
C GLU A 7 17.45 -7.58 -24.92
N ILE A 8 16.14 -7.76 -25.01
CA ILE A 8 15.17 -6.79 -24.49
C ILE A 8 15.31 -6.62 -22.97
N TYR A 9 15.42 -7.74 -22.25
CA TYR A 9 15.58 -7.71 -20.80
C TYR A 9 16.90 -7.06 -20.38
N SER A 10 18.02 -7.51 -20.94
CA SER A 10 19.35 -7.00 -20.60
C SER A 10 19.53 -5.52 -20.92
N MET A 11 18.94 -5.02 -22.00
CA MET A 11 19.10 -3.62 -22.39
C MET A 11 18.11 -2.68 -21.70
N TYR A 12 16.86 -3.12 -21.47
CA TYR A 12 15.76 -2.25 -21.05
C TYR A 12 14.95 -2.81 -19.89
N GLY A 13 14.58 -4.10 -19.95
CA GLY A 13 13.63 -4.72 -19.02
C GLY A 13 14.14 -4.79 -17.57
N GLN A 14 15.40 -5.16 -17.36
CA GLN A 14 15.99 -5.27 -16.02
C GLN A 14 16.08 -3.92 -15.28
N PHE A 15 15.93 -2.82 -16.02
CA PHE A 15 16.01 -1.45 -15.52
C PHE A 15 14.66 -0.73 -15.49
N ASP A 16 13.57 -1.41 -15.82
CA ASP A 16 12.23 -0.85 -15.99
C ASP A 16 12.22 0.42 -16.85
N THR A 17 13.03 0.41 -17.91
CA THR A 17 13.21 1.59 -18.75
C THR A 17 11.93 1.86 -19.53
N PHE A 18 11.47 3.11 -19.49
CA PHE A 18 10.44 3.58 -20.40
C PHE A 18 10.99 3.66 -21.82
N VAL A 19 10.34 2.96 -22.74
CA VAL A 19 10.76 2.79 -24.14
C VAL A 19 9.69 3.24 -25.12
N THR A 20 10.12 3.56 -26.33
CA THR A 20 9.29 3.65 -27.53
C THR A 20 9.70 2.51 -28.46
N LEU A 21 8.73 1.64 -28.78
CA LEU A 21 8.86 0.55 -29.74
C LEU A 21 8.40 1.02 -31.10
N GLU A 22 9.09 0.61 -32.16
CA GLU A 22 8.59 0.65 -33.54
C GLU A 22 8.51 -0.76 -34.09
N PHE A 23 7.37 -1.13 -34.68
CA PHE A 23 7.14 -2.49 -35.18
C PHE A 23 7.50 -2.61 -36.65
N HIS A 24 7.90 -3.81 -37.07
CA HIS A 24 8.01 -4.15 -38.49
C HIS A 24 6.64 -4.01 -39.18
N TYR A 25 6.66 -3.44 -40.39
CA TYR A 25 5.47 -3.24 -41.20
C TYR A 25 4.70 -4.55 -41.42
N ASN A 26 3.36 -4.51 -41.39
CA ASN A 26 2.45 -5.65 -41.55
C ASN A 26 2.55 -6.77 -40.50
N THR A 27 3.20 -6.55 -39.35
CA THR A 27 3.11 -7.50 -38.21
C THR A 27 1.75 -7.43 -37.53
N GLU A 28 1.42 -8.44 -36.70
CA GLU A 28 0.18 -8.44 -35.92
C GLU A 28 0.13 -7.23 -34.99
N GLU A 29 1.25 -6.95 -34.33
CA GLU A 29 1.44 -5.82 -33.42
C GLU A 29 1.28 -4.48 -34.14
N TYR A 30 1.89 -4.31 -35.32
CA TYR A 30 1.72 -3.11 -36.14
C TYR A 30 0.25 -2.82 -36.44
N ASN A 31 -0.49 -3.85 -36.83
CA ASN A 31 -1.90 -3.71 -37.20
C ASN A 31 -2.80 -3.46 -35.99
N LYS A 32 -2.46 -3.99 -34.82
CA LYS A 32 -3.26 -3.86 -33.58
C LYS A 32 -2.98 -2.57 -32.80
N PHE A 33 -1.70 -2.22 -32.67
CA PHE A 33 -1.25 -1.14 -31.78
C PHE A 33 -0.75 0.08 -32.54
N GLY A 34 -0.60 -0.01 -33.87
CA GLY A 34 -0.07 1.05 -34.71
C GLY A 34 1.43 0.90 -34.97
N SER A 35 2.04 1.88 -35.63
CA SER A 35 3.45 1.81 -36.02
C SER A 35 4.42 1.89 -34.84
N SER A 36 4.01 2.51 -33.75
CA SER A 36 4.84 2.74 -32.57
C SER A 36 4.03 2.60 -31.29
N LEU A 37 4.69 2.18 -30.21
CA LEU A 37 4.08 2.01 -28.91
C LEU A 37 5.05 2.42 -27.78
N MET A 38 4.61 3.31 -26.89
CA MET A 38 5.38 3.78 -25.75
C MET A 38 4.94 3.08 -24.46
N GLY A 39 5.89 2.77 -23.58
CA GLY A 39 5.58 2.10 -22.31
C GLY A 39 6.76 1.40 -21.66
N VAL A 40 6.48 0.39 -20.85
CA VAL A 40 7.47 -0.37 -20.07
C VAL A 40 7.21 -1.86 -20.23
N PHE A 41 8.26 -2.67 -20.36
CA PHE A 41 8.15 -4.12 -20.35
C PHE A 41 7.77 -4.64 -18.96
N LEU A 42 6.86 -5.60 -18.93
CA LEU A 42 6.38 -6.23 -17.70
C LEU A 42 6.93 -7.65 -17.59
N TYR A 43 7.31 -8.02 -16.38
CA TYR A 43 7.78 -9.35 -16.04
C TYR A 43 7.13 -9.77 -14.74
N THR A 44 6.88 -11.06 -14.58
CA THR A 44 6.58 -11.69 -13.31
C THR A 44 7.86 -11.95 -12.52
N LEU A 45 7.74 -12.23 -11.22
CA LEU A 45 8.88 -12.58 -10.38
C LEU A 45 9.69 -13.76 -10.95
N GLU A 46 9.00 -14.84 -11.32
CA GLU A 46 9.61 -16.04 -11.91
C GLU A 46 10.34 -15.74 -13.22
N GLU A 47 9.75 -14.90 -14.08
CA GLU A 47 10.38 -14.50 -15.35
C GLU A 47 11.65 -13.69 -15.13
N ARG A 48 11.63 -12.73 -14.17
CA ARG A 48 12.84 -11.94 -13.84
C ARG A 48 13.94 -12.83 -13.29
N GLN A 49 13.64 -13.68 -12.31
CA GLN A 49 14.63 -14.59 -11.71
C GLN A 49 15.29 -15.46 -12.78
N LYS A 50 14.48 -16.08 -13.64
CA LYS A 50 14.99 -16.90 -14.74
C LYS A 50 15.86 -16.09 -15.72
N LEU A 51 15.48 -14.86 -16.06
CA LEU A 51 16.26 -14.03 -16.97
C LEU A 51 17.57 -13.54 -16.34
N GLU A 52 17.58 -13.20 -15.05
CA GLU A 52 18.82 -12.89 -14.32
C GLU A 52 19.78 -14.09 -14.31
N GLU A 53 19.28 -15.31 -14.08
CA GLU A 53 20.09 -16.53 -14.16
C GLU A 53 20.67 -16.75 -15.56
N VAL A 54 19.85 -16.56 -16.60
CA VAL A 54 20.27 -16.73 -18.00
C VAL A 54 21.34 -15.72 -18.41
N LEU A 55 21.24 -14.46 -17.95
CA LEU A 55 22.23 -13.43 -18.27
C LEU A 55 23.61 -13.69 -17.63
N ASN A 56 23.69 -14.59 -16.64
CA ASN A 56 24.95 -15.00 -16.02
C ASN A 56 25.60 -16.23 -16.70
N GLN A 57 24.96 -16.80 -17.73
CA GLN A 57 25.50 -17.95 -18.47
C GLN A 57 26.53 -17.51 -19.51
N GLU A 58 27.49 -18.40 -19.83
CA GLU A 58 28.50 -18.13 -20.86
C GLU A 58 27.88 -17.99 -22.27
N GLU A 59 26.86 -18.79 -22.56
CA GLU A 59 26.10 -18.75 -23.81
C GLU A 59 24.67 -18.28 -23.54
N ILE A 60 24.37 -17.04 -23.94
CA ILE A 60 23.04 -16.46 -23.78
C ILE A 60 22.16 -16.88 -24.98
N PRO A 61 21.05 -17.60 -24.76
CA PRO A 61 20.12 -17.96 -25.82
C PRO A 61 19.48 -16.71 -26.43
N ARG A 62 19.00 -16.84 -27.67
CA ARG A 62 18.19 -15.81 -28.34
C ARG A 62 16.78 -16.32 -28.54
N THR A 63 15.95 -16.14 -27.53
CA THR A 63 14.58 -16.66 -27.51
C THR A 63 13.62 -15.67 -28.15
N ASP A 64 12.82 -16.14 -29.11
CA ASP A 64 11.70 -15.38 -29.66
C ASP A 64 10.40 -15.78 -28.95
N CYS A 65 9.82 -14.86 -28.19
CA CYS A 65 8.61 -15.10 -27.40
C CYS A 65 7.77 -13.82 -27.32
N LYS A 66 6.67 -13.87 -26.57
CA LYS A 66 5.90 -12.66 -26.23
C LYS A 66 6.33 -12.12 -24.87
N ILE A 67 6.54 -10.81 -24.79
CA ILE A 67 6.83 -10.10 -23.54
C ILE A 67 5.68 -9.14 -23.24
N LYS A 68 5.17 -9.21 -22.01
CA LYS A 68 4.09 -8.33 -21.54
C LYS A 68 4.54 -6.88 -21.54
N PHE A 69 3.59 -5.97 -21.73
CA PHE A 69 3.90 -4.56 -21.89
C PHE A 69 2.84 -3.68 -21.23
N SER A 70 3.27 -2.69 -20.47
CA SER A 70 2.41 -1.66 -19.91
C SER A 70 2.49 -0.41 -20.79
N PRO A 71 1.44 -0.10 -21.57
CA PRO A 71 1.46 1.08 -22.43
C PRO A 71 1.40 2.37 -21.61
N SER A 72 1.98 3.43 -22.14
CA SER A 72 1.86 4.77 -21.56
C SER A 72 0.41 5.25 -21.58
N GLN A 73 -0.01 6.01 -20.57
CA GLN A 73 -1.31 6.69 -20.57
C GLN A 73 -1.47 7.70 -21.72
N LEU A 74 -0.37 8.10 -22.37
CA LEU A 74 -0.39 8.94 -23.57
C LEU A 74 -0.84 8.17 -24.82
N GLU A 75 -0.74 6.84 -24.79
CA GLU A 75 -1.21 5.97 -25.86
C GLU A 75 -2.74 5.89 -25.82
N LYS A 76 -3.39 6.28 -26.92
CA LYS A 76 -4.86 6.25 -27.03
C LYS A 76 -5.36 4.86 -27.45
N LEU A 77 -4.98 3.85 -26.67
CA LEU A 77 -5.40 2.45 -26.91
C LEU A 77 -6.79 2.19 -26.32
N SER A 78 -7.51 1.22 -26.90
CA SER A 78 -8.73 0.69 -26.30
C SER A 78 -8.41 -0.12 -25.04
N ALA A 79 -9.38 -0.24 -24.13
CA ALA A 79 -9.25 -1.08 -22.93
C ALA A 79 -8.90 -2.54 -23.29
N GLU A 80 -9.48 -3.07 -24.38
CA GLU A 80 -9.19 -4.41 -24.90
C GLU A 80 -7.72 -4.56 -25.32
N ASN A 81 -7.16 -3.57 -26.03
CA ASN A 81 -5.75 -3.59 -26.42
C ASN A 81 -4.81 -3.53 -25.22
N ILE A 82 -5.14 -2.73 -24.20
CA ILE A 82 -4.37 -2.66 -22.95
C ILE A 82 -4.39 -4.02 -22.25
N GLU A 83 -5.54 -4.68 -22.16
CA GLU A 83 -5.66 -6.02 -21.58
C GLU A 83 -4.85 -7.06 -22.37
N ILE A 84 -4.82 -6.96 -23.71
CA ILE A 84 -4.02 -7.85 -24.55
C ILE A 84 -2.52 -7.68 -24.26
N LEU A 85 -2.04 -6.44 -24.13
CA LEU A 85 -0.63 -6.15 -23.83
C LEU A 85 -0.21 -6.64 -22.44
N ASP A 86 -1.10 -6.49 -21.44
CA ASP A 86 -0.86 -6.97 -20.07
C ASP A 86 -0.86 -8.51 -19.97
N ARG A 87 -1.79 -9.19 -20.66
CA ARG A 87 -1.94 -10.65 -20.56
C ARG A 87 -1.07 -11.44 -21.50
N TYR A 88 -1.02 -11.04 -22.77
CA TYR A 88 -0.39 -11.80 -23.85
C TYR A 88 0.91 -11.18 -24.34
N GLY A 89 1.04 -9.85 -24.25
CA GLY A 89 2.25 -9.13 -24.62
C GLY A 89 2.50 -9.01 -26.12
N ILE A 90 3.73 -8.65 -26.44
CA ILE A 90 4.26 -8.28 -27.75
C ILE A 90 5.26 -9.34 -28.21
N GLN A 91 5.14 -9.85 -29.44
CA GLN A 91 6.15 -10.74 -30.00
C GLN A 91 7.46 -9.99 -30.20
N VAL A 92 8.56 -10.48 -29.61
CA VAL A 92 9.84 -9.74 -29.64
C VAL A 92 10.41 -9.60 -31.05
N SER A 93 10.25 -10.62 -31.90
CA SER A 93 10.64 -10.54 -33.31
C SER A 93 9.85 -9.56 -34.16
N SER A 94 8.70 -9.05 -33.67
CA SER A 94 7.95 -7.99 -34.36
C SER A 94 8.57 -6.60 -34.19
N ILE A 95 9.44 -6.42 -33.18
CA ILE A 95 10.05 -5.13 -32.84
C ILE A 95 11.20 -4.84 -33.80
N ASN A 96 11.12 -3.71 -34.48
CA ASN A 96 12.15 -3.20 -35.39
C ASN A 96 13.16 -2.30 -34.66
N ILE A 97 12.67 -1.37 -33.83
CA ILE A 97 13.49 -0.39 -33.12
C ILE A 97 12.99 -0.24 -31.68
N VAL A 98 13.95 -0.10 -30.74
CA VAL A 98 13.67 0.29 -29.35
C VAL A 98 14.44 1.57 -29.03
N SER A 99 13.70 2.65 -28.77
CA SER A 99 14.25 3.95 -28.38
C SER A 99 13.98 4.20 -26.91
N SER A 100 14.93 4.82 -26.21
CA SER A 100 14.78 5.19 -24.79
C SER A 100 15.65 6.38 -24.45
N PHE A 101 15.30 7.10 -23.38
CA PHE A 101 16.12 8.19 -22.90
C PHE A 101 17.38 7.64 -22.20
N ASN A 102 18.54 8.23 -22.50
CA ASN A 102 19.80 7.82 -21.91
C ASN A 102 19.97 8.42 -20.51
N ARG A 103 19.48 7.71 -19.48
CA ARG A 103 19.69 8.01 -18.06
C ARG A 103 20.54 6.92 -17.42
N PRO A 104 21.26 7.22 -16.32
CA PRO A 104 21.87 6.19 -15.49
C PRO A 104 20.83 5.14 -15.12
N ARG A 105 21.12 3.87 -15.43
CA ARG A 105 20.22 2.74 -15.17
C ARG A 105 20.77 1.94 -14.00
N LYS A 106 19.90 1.56 -13.08
CA LYS A 106 20.21 0.67 -11.97
C LYS A 106 19.19 -0.45 -11.98
N ASN A 107 19.66 -1.70 -11.97
CA ASN A 107 18.78 -2.83 -11.82
C ASN A 107 18.31 -2.86 -10.36
N ARG A 108 17.09 -2.38 -10.13
CA ARG A 108 16.49 -2.30 -8.79
C ARG A 108 16.11 -3.69 -8.29
N PHE A 109 15.88 -4.67 -9.17
CA PHE A 109 15.49 -6.02 -8.77
C PHE A 109 16.61 -6.75 -7.99
N VAL A 110 17.87 -6.58 -8.41
CA VAL A 110 19.04 -7.23 -7.79
C VAL A 110 19.72 -6.39 -6.69
N GLU A 111 19.22 -5.19 -6.42
CA GLU A 111 19.80 -4.31 -5.40
C GLU A 111 19.60 -4.89 -3.99
N LYS A 112 20.72 -5.03 -3.26
CA LYS A 112 20.77 -5.53 -1.88
C LYS A 112 20.67 -4.39 -0.86
N GLY A 113 20.19 -4.72 0.33
CA GLY A 113 20.07 -3.79 1.46
C GLY A 113 18.86 -2.86 1.37
N THR A 114 18.86 -1.81 2.20
CA THR A 114 17.76 -0.84 2.27
C THR A 114 17.82 0.16 1.11
N LYS A 115 16.69 0.32 0.44
CA LYS A 115 16.42 1.26 -0.65
C LYS A 115 15.72 2.51 -0.13
N ASP A 116 16.01 3.62 -0.78
CA ASP A 116 15.17 4.81 -0.71
C ASP A 116 14.11 4.75 -1.83
N ILE A 117 12.94 5.34 -1.56
CA ILE A 117 11.88 5.47 -2.56
C ILE A 117 12.25 6.61 -3.54
N PRO A 118 12.28 6.35 -4.85
CA PRO A 118 12.72 7.35 -5.82
C PRO A 118 11.72 8.50 -5.98
N ASN A 119 12.23 9.67 -6.40
CA ASN A 119 11.45 10.84 -6.81
C ASN A 119 10.47 11.39 -5.75
N GLN A 120 10.84 11.35 -4.47
CA GLN A 120 10.04 11.97 -3.40
C GLN A 120 10.02 13.50 -3.51
N ILE A 121 8.84 14.09 -3.33
CA ILE A 121 8.66 15.53 -3.19
C ILE A 121 8.03 15.78 -1.82
N THR A 122 8.76 16.49 -0.94
CA THR A 122 8.23 16.88 0.36
C THR A 122 7.31 18.08 0.20
N ILE A 123 6.02 17.85 0.39
CA ILE A 123 5.01 18.92 0.46
C ILE A 123 4.86 19.31 1.93
N GLN A 124 5.06 20.59 2.25
CA GLN A 124 4.82 21.06 3.61
C GLN A 124 3.32 21.08 3.91
N ALA A 125 2.95 20.51 5.06
CA ALA A 125 1.59 20.60 5.55
C ALA A 125 1.18 22.08 5.76
N PRO A 126 -0.09 22.43 5.50
CA PRO A 126 -0.59 23.76 5.82
C PRO A 126 -0.42 24.05 7.32
N LYS A 127 -0.06 25.29 7.65
CA LYS A 127 0.04 25.74 9.04
C LYS A 127 -1.36 26.04 9.56
N PHE A 128 -1.70 25.48 10.72
CA PHE A 128 -2.96 25.76 11.41
C PHE A 128 -2.70 26.57 12.68
N ASN A 129 -3.59 27.52 12.98
CA ASN A 129 -3.53 28.33 14.20
C ASN A 129 -4.19 27.57 15.37
N GLY A 130 -3.55 26.46 15.75
CA GLY A 130 -3.98 25.63 16.89
C GLY A 130 -5.02 24.56 16.54
N TRP A 131 -5.40 23.81 17.58
CA TRP A 131 -6.22 22.60 17.46
C TRP A 131 -7.66 22.86 16.98
N GLN A 132 -8.24 24.00 17.35
CA GLN A 132 -9.60 24.34 16.94
C GLN A 132 -9.74 24.47 15.41
N GLU A 133 -8.77 25.13 14.76
CA GLU A 133 -8.77 25.25 13.30
C GLU A 133 -8.60 23.88 12.64
N LEU A 134 -7.65 23.07 13.14
CA LEU A 134 -7.41 21.72 12.64
C LEU A 134 -8.63 20.82 12.79
N ASN A 135 -9.31 20.82 13.94
CA ASN A 135 -10.51 20.02 14.19
C ASN A 135 -11.68 20.45 13.30
N ARG A 136 -11.81 21.75 12.99
CA ARG A 136 -12.80 22.24 12.03
C ARG A 136 -12.50 21.78 10.61
N VAL A 137 -11.24 21.79 10.20
CA VAL A 137 -10.83 21.29 8.87
C VAL A 137 -11.08 19.79 8.76
N ARG A 138 -10.71 19.00 9.78
CA ARG A 138 -11.02 17.56 9.87
C ARG A 138 -12.52 17.30 9.74
N PHE A 139 -13.34 17.99 10.55
CA PHE A 139 -14.80 17.85 10.48
C PHE A 139 -15.36 18.27 9.12
N GLY A 140 -14.89 19.38 8.55
CA GLY A 140 -15.30 19.85 7.24
C GLY A 140 -15.02 18.84 6.13
N PHE A 141 -13.84 18.20 6.17
CA PHE A 141 -13.47 17.13 5.26
C PHE A 141 -14.42 15.93 5.37
N LEU A 142 -14.65 15.40 6.58
CA LEU A 142 -15.55 14.28 6.81
C LEU A 142 -17.00 14.60 6.42
N ASN A 143 -17.47 15.80 6.74
CA ASN A 143 -18.80 16.27 6.34
C ASN A 143 -18.93 16.36 4.81
N SER A 144 -17.84 16.68 4.09
CA SER A 144 -17.84 16.67 2.63
C SER A 144 -17.98 15.27 2.04
N ILE A 145 -17.37 14.25 2.66
CA ILE A 145 -17.51 12.84 2.28
C ILE A 145 -18.97 12.40 2.46
N LEU A 146 -19.55 12.68 3.64
CA LEU A 146 -20.95 12.36 3.94
C LEU A 146 -21.91 13.02 2.94
N LYS A 147 -21.72 14.31 2.62
CA LYS A 147 -22.54 15.05 1.65
C LYS A 147 -22.44 14.50 0.23
N LYS A 148 -21.31 13.90 -0.14
CA LYS A 148 -21.13 13.21 -1.42
C LYS A 148 -21.74 11.81 -1.45
N GLY A 149 -22.26 11.31 -0.32
CA GLY A 149 -22.79 9.95 -0.19
C GLY A 149 -21.71 8.88 -0.24
N GLN A 150 -20.44 9.24 0.02
CA GLN A 150 -19.33 8.29 0.04
C GLN A 150 -19.27 7.57 1.40
N PRO A 151 -18.90 6.29 1.42
CA PRO A 151 -18.79 5.53 2.67
C PRO A 151 -17.60 6.02 3.49
N PHE A 152 -17.77 6.08 4.81
CA PHE A 152 -16.67 6.24 5.74
C PHE A 152 -15.93 4.92 5.96
N THR A 153 -14.64 5.01 6.27
CA THR A 153 -13.96 3.93 7.00
C THR A 153 -14.48 3.86 8.44
N PRO A 154 -14.27 2.74 9.17
CA PRO A 154 -14.72 2.62 10.55
C PRO A 154 -14.20 3.74 11.46
N PHE A 155 -12.93 4.16 11.32
CA PHE A 155 -12.39 5.24 12.15
C PHE A 155 -12.94 6.62 11.73
N GLN A 156 -13.10 6.87 10.43
CA GLN A 156 -13.70 8.12 9.95
C GLN A 156 -15.13 8.32 10.47
N GLU A 157 -15.92 7.25 10.55
CA GLU A 157 -17.28 7.31 11.12
C GLU A 157 -17.21 7.76 12.59
N ILE A 158 -16.33 7.14 13.38
CA ILE A 158 -16.12 7.48 14.79
C ILE A 158 -15.66 8.94 14.93
N GLU A 159 -14.69 9.35 14.12
CA GLU A 159 -14.13 10.70 14.11
C GLU A 159 -15.20 11.75 13.77
N TYR A 160 -16.02 11.47 12.76
CA TYR A 160 -17.10 12.35 12.33
C TYR A 160 -18.10 12.59 13.47
N TRP A 161 -18.58 11.53 14.11
CA TRP A 161 -19.53 11.65 15.22
C TRP A 161 -18.92 12.30 16.46
N GLY A 162 -17.65 12.03 16.75
CA GLY A 162 -16.93 12.63 17.87
C GLY A 162 -16.78 14.15 17.69
N LEU A 163 -16.35 14.59 16.50
CA LEU A 163 -16.21 16.00 16.17
C LEU A 163 -17.58 16.71 16.09
N ARG A 164 -18.60 16.05 15.54
CA ARG A 164 -19.97 16.60 15.51
C ARG A 164 -20.51 16.83 16.92
N SER A 165 -20.25 15.89 17.85
CA SER A 165 -20.61 16.00 19.26
C SER A 165 -19.88 17.15 19.94
N HIS A 166 -18.56 17.27 19.70
CA HIS A 166 -17.72 18.36 20.21
C HIS A 166 -18.24 19.74 19.80
N PHE A 167 -18.51 19.92 18.50
CA PHE A 167 -19.02 21.18 17.97
C PHE A 167 -20.51 21.42 18.23
N LYS A 168 -21.23 20.44 18.80
CA LYS A 168 -22.69 20.49 19.06
C LYS A 168 -23.50 20.81 17.80
N ILE A 169 -23.08 20.29 16.65
CA ILE A 169 -23.72 20.56 15.36
C ILE A 169 -24.88 19.59 15.16
N GLU A 170 -26.10 20.14 15.08
CA GLU A 170 -27.29 19.41 14.63
C GLU A 170 -27.50 18.06 15.35
N THR A 171 -27.21 18.02 16.66
CA THR A 171 -27.29 16.80 17.49
C THR A 171 -28.72 16.34 17.77
N ASN A 172 -29.70 17.12 17.34
CA ASN A 172 -31.13 16.84 17.42
C ASN A 172 -31.70 16.14 16.17
N LEU A 173 -30.89 16.00 15.11
CA LEU A 173 -31.30 15.31 13.89
C LEU A 173 -31.41 13.79 14.11
N GLU A 174 -32.21 13.16 13.25
CA GLU A 174 -32.57 11.74 13.40
C GLU A 174 -31.35 10.82 13.28
N ASP A 175 -30.40 11.17 12.41
CA ASP A 175 -29.14 10.44 12.26
C ASP A 175 -28.32 10.39 13.56
N PHE A 176 -28.30 11.49 14.31
CA PHE A 176 -27.66 11.55 15.62
C PHE A 176 -28.45 10.81 16.71
N LYS A 177 -29.77 10.64 16.56
CA LYS A 177 -30.55 9.78 17.47
C LYS A 177 -30.30 8.30 17.19
N GLU A 178 -30.17 7.91 15.91
CA GLU A 178 -29.81 6.55 15.52
C GLU A 178 -28.43 6.14 16.03
N LEU A 179 -27.48 7.09 16.10
CA LEU A 179 -26.18 6.90 16.76
C LEU A 179 -26.33 6.32 18.18
N GLN A 180 -27.29 6.80 18.97
CA GLN A 180 -27.49 6.34 20.36
C GLN A 180 -27.94 4.88 20.47
N LYS A 181 -28.39 4.27 19.37
CA LYS A 181 -28.76 2.85 19.32
C LYS A 181 -27.58 1.93 19.00
N ARG A 182 -26.40 2.49 18.68
CA ARG A 182 -25.18 1.73 18.42
C ARG A 182 -24.64 1.10 19.71
N ASP A 183 -23.72 0.15 19.55
CA ASP A 183 -23.14 -0.56 20.68
C ASP A 183 -22.30 0.37 21.59
N THR A 184 -22.22 -0.01 22.86
CA THR A 184 -21.52 0.75 23.89
C THR A 184 -20.04 0.98 23.57
N GLU A 185 -19.38 0.07 22.85
CA GLU A 185 -17.97 0.21 22.53
C GLU A 185 -17.75 1.27 21.44
N PHE A 186 -18.59 1.28 20.41
CA PHE A 186 -18.62 2.33 19.40
C PHE A 186 -18.83 3.71 20.05
N LEU A 187 -19.83 3.84 20.93
CA LEU A 187 -20.12 5.09 21.63
C LEU A 187 -18.96 5.59 22.50
N LYS A 188 -18.22 4.67 23.15
CA LYS A 188 -17.01 5.02 23.91
C LYS A 188 -15.90 5.57 23.01
N LYS A 189 -15.73 5.03 21.80
CA LYS A 189 -14.74 5.54 20.84
C LYS A 189 -15.13 6.93 20.33
N VAL A 190 -16.42 7.16 20.03
CA VAL A 190 -16.95 8.48 19.67
C VAL A 190 -16.71 9.49 20.80
N ARG A 191 -17.03 9.10 22.03
CA ARG A 191 -16.81 9.93 23.22
C ARG A 191 -15.34 10.25 23.45
N LEU A 192 -14.44 9.31 23.19
CA LEU A 192 -13.00 9.53 23.30
C LEU A 192 -12.53 10.65 22.35
N ILE A 193 -12.98 10.66 21.09
CA ILE A 193 -12.65 11.73 20.13
C ILE A 193 -13.22 13.09 20.58
N GLU A 194 -14.44 13.11 21.10
CA GLU A 194 -15.05 14.33 21.65
C GLU A 194 -14.19 14.91 22.80
N LEU A 195 -13.81 14.06 23.75
CA LEU A 195 -13.00 14.47 24.90
C LEU A 195 -11.58 14.87 24.51
N GLU A 196 -10.96 14.15 23.57
CA GLU A 196 -9.66 14.50 23.01
C GLU A 196 -9.68 15.90 22.38
N SER A 197 -10.72 16.21 21.60
CA SER A 197 -10.91 17.52 20.97
C SER A 197 -11.06 18.63 22.02
N LYS A 198 -11.83 18.39 23.09
CA LYS A 198 -11.95 19.33 24.21
C LYS A 198 -10.64 19.51 24.97
N TYR A 199 -9.89 18.44 25.20
CA TYR A 199 -8.60 18.48 25.87
C TYR A 199 -7.59 19.31 25.07
N GLN A 200 -7.49 19.06 23.76
CA GLN A 200 -6.62 19.80 22.84
C GLN A 200 -6.96 21.30 22.77
N GLU A 201 -8.25 21.64 22.86
CA GLU A 201 -8.75 23.02 22.85
C GLU A 201 -8.83 23.67 24.25
N LEU A 202 -8.40 22.96 25.31
CA LEU A 202 -8.46 23.43 26.71
C LEU A 202 -9.88 23.81 27.18
N THR A 203 -10.90 23.12 26.67
CA THR A 203 -12.33 23.32 27.03
C THR A 203 -12.90 22.17 27.87
N ILE A 204 -12.07 21.18 28.19
CA ILE A 204 -12.43 20.01 28.99
C ILE A 204 -12.55 20.38 30.50
N ASN A 205 -13.52 19.80 31.20
CA ASN A 205 -13.69 19.99 32.66
C ASN A 205 -13.07 18.83 33.48
N GLU A 206 -13.01 18.96 34.80
CA GLU A 206 -12.36 17.98 35.70
C GLU A 206 -12.97 16.56 35.59
N GLU A 207 -14.29 16.44 35.64
CA GLU A 207 -14.98 15.15 35.47
C GLU A 207 -14.67 14.49 34.12
N GLN A 208 -14.62 15.31 33.06
CA GLN A 208 -14.28 14.87 31.71
C GLN A 208 -12.81 14.50 31.57
N ILE A 209 -11.90 15.14 32.31
CA ILE A 209 -10.48 14.75 32.34
C ILE A 209 -10.34 13.35 32.93
N GLU A 210 -11.04 13.05 34.02
CA GLU A 210 -11.03 11.69 34.59
C GLU A 210 -11.61 10.65 33.63
N GLU A 211 -12.71 10.98 32.96
CA GLU A 211 -13.31 10.13 31.93
C GLU A 211 -12.35 9.90 30.76
N PHE A 212 -11.73 10.98 30.27
CA PHE A 212 -10.76 10.95 29.17
C PHE A 212 -9.55 10.08 29.52
N ALA A 213 -9.02 10.22 30.74
CA ALA A 213 -7.92 9.41 31.23
C ALA A 213 -8.29 7.91 31.25
N LYS A 214 -9.48 7.56 31.77
CA LYS A 214 -9.96 6.17 31.82
C LYS A 214 -10.09 5.56 30.42
N LEU A 215 -10.69 6.28 29.47
CA LEU A 215 -10.84 5.81 28.09
C LEU A 215 -9.50 5.69 27.36
N THR A 216 -8.59 6.64 27.59
CA THR A 216 -7.23 6.62 27.03
C THR A 216 -6.43 5.43 27.53
N VAL A 217 -6.47 5.15 28.85
CA VAL A 217 -5.81 3.97 29.43
C VAL A 217 -6.38 2.68 28.83
N LYS A 218 -7.70 2.58 28.67
CA LYS A 218 -8.32 1.42 28.03
C LYS A 218 -7.80 1.20 26.59
N LYS A 219 -7.70 2.28 25.81
CA LYS A 219 -7.16 2.25 24.44
C LYS A 219 -5.69 1.83 24.42
N MET A 220 -4.87 2.34 25.34
CA MET A 220 -3.46 1.94 25.48
C MET A 220 -3.32 0.47 25.83
N LEU A 221 -4.15 -0.05 26.75
CA LEU A 221 -4.15 -1.47 27.12
C LEU A 221 -4.52 -2.37 25.94
N TYR A 222 -5.55 -2.01 25.16
CA TYR A 222 -5.90 -2.74 23.95
C TYR A 222 -4.76 -2.72 22.91
N LYS A 223 -4.12 -1.56 22.66
CA LYS A 223 -2.99 -1.51 21.73
C LYS A 223 -1.83 -2.39 22.19
N LYS A 224 -1.53 -2.37 23.48
CA LYS A 224 -0.52 -3.23 24.09
C LYS A 224 -0.87 -4.71 23.91
N GLU A 225 -2.12 -5.10 24.15
CA GLU A 225 -2.60 -6.48 24.00
C GLU A 225 -2.40 -6.98 22.56
N VAL A 226 -2.79 -6.19 21.56
CA VAL A 226 -2.57 -6.54 20.14
C VAL A 226 -1.08 -6.70 19.81
N ILE A 227 -0.21 -5.83 20.33
CA ILE A 227 1.25 -5.95 20.14
C ILE A 227 1.76 -7.23 20.80
N ASP A 228 1.42 -7.46 22.06
CA ASP A 228 1.87 -8.62 22.83
C ASP A 228 1.35 -9.93 22.19
N GLU A 229 0.11 -9.97 21.69
CA GLU A 229 -0.44 -11.10 20.93
C GLU A 229 0.32 -11.36 19.63
N GLU A 230 0.71 -10.31 18.89
CA GLU A 230 1.46 -10.47 17.66
C GLU A 230 2.89 -10.97 17.93
N ILE A 231 3.53 -10.47 18.99
CA ILE A 231 4.85 -10.93 19.46
C ILE A 231 4.78 -12.41 19.86
N GLN A 232 3.74 -12.85 20.57
CA GLN A 232 3.58 -14.25 20.97
C GLN A 232 3.50 -15.22 19.78
N LYS A 233 3.03 -14.75 18.61
CA LYS A 233 2.99 -15.58 17.38
C LYS A 233 4.38 -15.91 16.83
N SER A 234 5.46 -15.28 17.31
CA SER A 234 6.84 -15.62 16.95
C SER A 234 7.27 -17.02 17.42
N GLY A 235 6.60 -17.60 18.42
CA GLY A 235 6.75 -19.00 18.83
C GLY A 235 7.73 -19.25 19.99
N GLU A 236 8.37 -18.22 20.51
CA GLU A 236 9.22 -18.29 21.70
C GLU A 236 8.45 -17.90 22.97
N SER A 237 9.00 -18.23 24.15
CA SER A 237 8.43 -17.71 25.40
C SER A 237 8.57 -16.18 25.39
N ILE A 238 7.47 -15.47 25.68
CA ILE A 238 7.43 -14.00 25.57
C ILE A 238 8.59 -13.32 26.35
N GLN A 239 9.03 -13.93 27.46
CA GLN A 239 10.14 -13.44 28.27
C GLN A 239 11.49 -13.56 27.57
N LYS A 240 11.70 -14.62 26.79
CA LYS A 240 12.92 -14.80 26.00
C LYS A 240 12.95 -13.82 24.82
N VAL A 241 11.84 -13.68 24.10
CA VAL A 241 11.69 -12.70 23.01
C VAL A 241 11.93 -11.27 23.49
N ILE A 242 11.36 -10.89 24.63
CA ILE A 242 11.57 -9.56 25.21
C ILE A 242 13.05 -9.33 25.57
N THR A 243 13.76 -10.37 25.99
CA THR A 243 15.19 -10.25 26.33
C THR A 243 16.03 -10.12 25.07
N ASP A 244 15.74 -10.91 24.05
CA ASP A 244 16.54 -11.03 22.84
C ASP A 244 16.27 -9.89 21.83
N TYR A 245 15.04 -9.32 21.82
CA TYR A 245 14.56 -8.30 20.87
C TYR A 245 14.04 -7.02 21.55
N ASN A 246 14.61 -6.65 22.69
CA ASN A 246 14.10 -5.52 23.49
C ASN A 246 14.06 -4.20 22.71
N GLN A 247 15.04 -3.95 21.85
CA GLN A 247 15.14 -2.69 21.10
C GLN A 247 14.05 -2.60 20.03
N GLU A 248 13.88 -3.66 19.25
CA GLU A 248 12.89 -3.80 18.18
C GLU A 248 11.46 -3.70 18.73
N ILE A 249 11.21 -4.30 19.91
CA ILE A 249 9.91 -4.22 20.59
C ILE A 249 9.62 -2.79 21.06
N GLU A 250 10.60 -2.10 21.63
CA GLU A 250 10.42 -0.72 22.09
C GLU A 250 10.22 0.24 20.90
N GLU A 251 10.92 0.03 19.79
CA GLU A 251 10.70 0.78 18.55
C GLU A 251 9.30 0.53 17.99
N LEU A 252 8.87 -0.74 17.91
CA LEU A 252 7.52 -1.09 17.49
C LEU A 252 6.47 -0.42 18.37
N ARG A 253 6.59 -0.51 19.70
CA ARG A 253 5.67 0.12 20.66
C ARG A 253 5.59 1.63 20.49
N LYS A 254 6.75 2.29 20.36
CA LYS A 254 6.83 3.74 20.17
C LYS A 254 6.06 4.18 18.92
N ASN A 255 6.22 3.46 17.82
CA ASN A 255 5.61 3.82 16.54
C ASN A 255 4.13 3.39 16.44
N CYS A 256 3.75 2.28 17.07
CA CYS A 256 2.36 1.80 17.12
C CYS A 256 1.46 2.70 17.98
N ASN A 257 1.99 3.31 19.04
CA ASN A 257 1.17 4.08 20.00
C ASN A 257 0.41 5.24 19.35
N SER A 258 0.97 5.90 18.34
CA SER A 258 0.34 7.02 17.63
C SER A 258 -0.55 6.60 16.45
N PHE A 259 -0.50 5.34 16.03
CA PHE A 259 -1.24 4.85 14.86
C PHE A 259 -2.67 4.43 15.23
N GLU A 260 -3.67 4.88 14.47
CA GLU A 260 -5.06 4.41 14.59
C GLU A 260 -5.46 3.57 13.38
N GLU A 261 -5.97 4.24 12.36
CA GLU A 261 -6.31 3.73 11.05
C GLU A 261 -5.83 4.79 10.06
N ASP A 262 -5.23 4.37 8.95
CA ASP A 262 -4.83 5.29 7.89
C ASP A 262 -5.42 4.85 6.56
N ILE A 263 -5.86 5.84 5.78
CA ILE A 263 -6.34 5.60 4.41
C ILE A 263 -5.12 5.48 3.51
N VAL A 264 -5.09 4.38 2.79
CA VAL A 264 -3.98 4.03 1.90
C VAL A 264 -4.38 3.97 0.44
N GLY A 265 -5.68 4.07 0.13
CA GLY A 265 -6.18 4.26 -1.23
C GLY A 265 -7.51 5.02 -1.22
N PHE A 266 -7.62 6.01 -2.10
CA PHE A 266 -8.84 6.78 -2.29
C PHE A 266 -9.65 6.24 -3.48
N GLY A 267 -10.97 6.39 -3.43
CA GLY A 267 -11.88 5.97 -4.49
C GLY A 267 -13.33 5.94 -4.00
N ASP A 268 -14.22 5.33 -4.79
CA ASP A 268 -15.60 5.06 -4.37
C ASP A 268 -15.61 4.13 -3.14
N LYS A 269 -14.68 3.15 -3.14
CA LYS A 269 -14.36 2.29 -2.02
C LYS A 269 -13.02 2.74 -1.39
N PRO A 270 -13.02 3.33 -0.19
CA PRO A 270 -11.77 3.69 0.48
C PRO A 270 -11.04 2.43 0.93
N ILE A 271 -9.72 2.40 0.72
CA ILE A 271 -8.84 1.33 1.19
C ILE A 271 -8.05 1.83 2.39
N TYR A 272 -8.04 1.05 3.47
CA TYR A 272 -7.48 1.49 4.74
C TYR A 272 -6.70 0.39 5.46
N LEU A 273 -5.75 0.83 6.29
CA LEU A 273 -4.91 -0.01 7.12
C LEU A 273 -5.33 0.12 8.58
N THR A 274 -5.75 -0.98 9.20
CA THR A 274 -6.12 -1.01 10.62
C THR A 274 -4.89 -1.14 11.52
N PHE A 275 -5.04 -0.82 12.80
CA PHE A 275 -3.98 -0.95 13.79
C PHE A 275 -3.42 -2.38 13.88
N GLU A 276 -4.27 -3.41 13.91
CA GLU A 276 -3.81 -4.80 14.01
C GLU A 276 -3.00 -5.22 12.79
N ARG A 277 -3.38 -4.73 11.61
CA ARG A 277 -2.70 -5.03 10.35
C ARG A 277 -1.40 -4.26 10.22
N PHE A 278 -1.37 -3.01 10.69
CA PHE A 278 -0.14 -2.27 10.87
C PHE A 278 0.84 -3.04 11.77
N VAL A 279 0.44 -3.41 12.98
CA VAL A 279 1.29 -4.19 13.90
C VAL A 279 1.77 -5.50 13.26
N HIS A 280 0.89 -6.23 12.59
CA HIS A 280 1.23 -7.48 11.91
C HIS A 280 2.30 -7.31 10.82
N ILE A 281 2.15 -6.30 9.96
CA ILE A 281 3.10 -6.03 8.87
C ILE A 281 4.46 -5.62 9.45
N TYR A 282 4.46 -4.67 10.39
CA TYR A 282 5.67 -4.09 10.95
C TYR A 282 6.44 -5.07 11.85
N ALA A 283 5.76 -5.87 12.67
CA ALA A 283 6.43 -6.85 13.51
C ALA A 283 7.06 -8.03 12.74
N ARG A 284 6.60 -8.30 11.50
CA ARG A 284 7.00 -9.50 10.74
C ARG A 284 7.86 -9.24 9.52
N HIS A 285 7.65 -8.11 8.85
CA HIS A 285 8.18 -7.86 7.51
C HIS A 285 9.08 -6.63 7.44
N VAL A 286 9.22 -5.85 8.52
CA VAL A 286 10.05 -4.65 8.57
C VAL A 286 11.29 -4.93 9.38
N SER A 287 12.47 -4.75 8.78
CA SER A 287 13.75 -5.16 9.36
C SER A 287 14.02 -4.54 10.74
N GLU A 288 13.69 -3.26 10.93
CA GLU A 288 13.97 -2.53 12.17
C GLU A 288 13.13 -3.02 13.36
N THR A 289 11.99 -3.66 13.11
CA THR A 289 11.04 -4.11 14.14
C THR A 289 10.71 -5.59 14.04
N GLN A 290 11.52 -6.36 13.31
CA GLN A 290 11.27 -7.78 13.11
C GLN A 290 11.61 -8.57 14.38
N ILE A 291 10.66 -9.36 14.86
CA ILE A 291 10.77 -10.02 16.18
C ILE A 291 10.73 -11.54 16.07
N GLY A 292 11.82 -12.21 16.48
CA GLY A 292 11.89 -13.66 16.64
C GLY A 292 12.53 -14.42 15.48
N GLU A 293 13.30 -15.46 15.81
CA GLU A 293 14.08 -16.28 14.86
C GLU A 293 13.21 -16.96 13.80
N ARG A 294 11.93 -17.24 14.10
CA ARG A 294 10.98 -17.81 13.13
C ARG A 294 10.60 -16.85 11.99
N PHE A 295 10.86 -15.55 12.17
CA PHE A 295 10.68 -14.54 11.13
C PHE A 295 12.02 -14.15 10.49
N SER A 296 13.12 -14.37 11.19
CA SER A 296 14.50 -14.21 10.71
C SER A 296 14.94 -15.44 9.87
N GLY A 297 14.83 -15.38 8.54
CA GLY A 297 15.47 -16.36 7.64
C GLY A 297 14.60 -16.86 6.49
N ASP A 298 13.30 -17.09 6.71
CA ASP A 298 12.41 -17.65 5.68
C ASP A 298 11.38 -16.65 5.13
N LYS A 299 11.23 -15.48 5.76
CA LYS A 299 10.23 -14.48 5.36
C LYS A 299 10.85 -13.32 4.60
N THR A 300 10.12 -12.91 3.59
CA THR A 300 10.38 -11.75 2.75
C THR A 300 10.27 -10.47 3.59
N VAL A 301 11.37 -9.73 3.68
CA VAL A 301 11.50 -8.47 4.42
C VAL A 301 11.45 -7.31 3.44
N PHE A 302 10.86 -6.19 3.83
CA PHE A 302 10.91 -4.96 3.04
C PHE A 302 12.35 -4.45 2.96
N GLN A 303 12.77 -4.05 1.76
CA GLN A 303 14.01 -3.32 1.56
C GLN A 303 13.80 -1.80 1.74
N TYR A 304 12.90 -1.36 2.61
CA TYR A 304 12.64 0.08 2.81
C TYR A 304 12.61 0.36 4.30
N LYS A 305 12.91 1.62 4.67
CA LYS A 305 12.92 2.04 6.06
C LYS A 305 11.52 1.99 6.66
N PHE A 306 11.43 1.79 7.97
CA PHE A 306 10.20 1.79 8.75
C PHE A 306 9.21 2.91 8.33
N ASP A 307 9.71 4.14 8.26
CA ASP A 307 8.90 5.34 7.95
C ASP A 307 8.36 5.34 6.52
N ASP A 308 9.04 4.66 5.59
CA ASP A 308 8.69 4.58 4.18
C ASP A 308 7.67 3.47 3.87
N ILE A 309 7.55 2.45 4.73
CA ILE A 309 6.66 1.29 4.49
C ILE A 309 5.21 1.71 4.26
N LYS A 310 4.72 2.67 5.04
CA LYS A 310 3.35 3.15 4.87
C LYS A 310 3.16 3.84 3.52
N TYR A 311 4.16 4.60 3.06
CA TYR A 311 4.11 5.22 1.75
C TYR A 311 4.20 4.18 0.62
N LEU A 312 5.03 3.14 0.79
CA LEU A 312 5.08 1.99 -0.11
C LEU A 312 3.73 1.28 -0.23
N ILE A 313 3.01 1.04 0.87
CA ILE A 313 1.65 0.48 0.85
C ILE A 313 0.74 1.36 -0.02
N LYS A 314 0.79 2.69 0.17
CA LYS A 314 0.00 3.65 -0.62
C LYS A 314 0.34 3.55 -2.11
N MET A 315 1.62 3.55 -2.46
CA MET A 315 2.07 3.39 -3.85
C MET A 315 1.57 2.09 -4.49
N VAL A 316 1.67 0.97 -3.77
CA VAL A 316 1.21 -0.34 -4.26
C VAL A 316 -0.30 -0.31 -4.49
N VAL A 317 -1.09 0.16 -3.52
CA VAL A 317 -2.54 0.26 -3.64
C VAL A 317 -2.95 1.19 -4.78
N ASP A 318 -2.34 2.37 -4.88
CA ASP A 318 -2.63 3.36 -5.91
C ASP A 318 -2.33 2.84 -7.32
N SER A 319 -1.24 2.08 -7.49
CA SER A 319 -0.85 1.51 -8.80
C SER A 319 -1.86 0.52 -9.39
N VAL A 320 -2.73 -0.05 -8.56
CA VAL A 320 -3.81 -0.96 -8.97
C VAL A 320 -5.18 -0.44 -8.55
N SER A 321 -5.32 0.87 -8.30
CA SER A 321 -6.55 1.46 -7.76
C SER A 321 -7.75 1.23 -8.67
N ASP A 322 -7.62 1.46 -9.98
CA ASP A 322 -8.71 1.25 -10.94
C ASP A 322 -9.22 -0.20 -10.92
N GLU A 323 -8.32 -1.17 -10.81
CA GLU A 323 -8.68 -2.58 -10.69
C GLU A 323 -9.40 -2.90 -9.38
N ILE A 324 -8.95 -2.31 -8.26
CA ILE A 324 -9.56 -2.47 -6.95
C ILE A 324 -11.00 -1.92 -6.98
N GLN A 325 -11.17 -0.70 -7.51
CA GLN A 325 -12.48 -0.05 -7.57
C GLN A 325 -13.44 -0.84 -8.46
N GLU A 326 -12.97 -1.31 -9.62
CA GLU A 326 -13.79 -2.12 -10.53
C GLU A 326 -14.15 -3.48 -9.91
N HIS A 327 -13.20 -4.15 -9.23
CA HIS A 327 -13.46 -5.40 -8.53
C HIS A 327 -14.58 -5.27 -7.50
N PHE A 328 -14.57 -4.23 -6.67
CA PHE A 328 -15.61 -4.03 -5.66
C PHE A 328 -16.94 -3.52 -6.24
N LYS A 329 -16.94 -2.93 -7.44
CA LYS A 329 -18.17 -2.64 -8.19
C LYS A 329 -18.82 -3.93 -8.71
N GLN A 330 -18.04 -4.84 -9.25
CA GLN A 330 -18.53 -6.09 -9.86
C GLN A 330 -18.84 -7.17 -8.81
N THR A 331 -17.98 -7.30 -7.80
CA THR A 331 -18.02 -8.36 -6.78
C THR A 331 -17.84 -7.78 -5.36
N PRO A 332 -18.82 -7.01 -4.84
CA PRO A 332 -18.69 -6.25 -3.60
C PRO A 332 -18.48 -7.11 -2.33
N ALA A 333 -18.86 -8.38 -2.37
CA ALA A 333 -18.75 -9.30 -1.23
C ALA A 333 -17.45 -10.13 -1.22
N GLU A 334 -16.66 -10.09 -2.30
CA GLU A 334 -15.46 -10.90 -2.44
C GLU A 334 -14.19 -10.09 -2.20
N PRO A 335 -13.17 -10.65 -1.54
CA PRO A 335 -11.91 -9.95 -1.31
C PRO A 335 -11.15 -9.73 -2.63
N PHE A 336 -10.52 -8.56 -2.77
CA PHE A 336 -9.57 -8.29 -3.84
C PHE A 336 -8.22 -8.96 -3.52
N ARG A 337 -7.61 -9.61 -4.52
CA ARG A 337 -6.41 -10.42 -4.34
C ARG A 337 -5.40 -10.23 -5.48
N ARG A 338 -4.20 -9.80 -5.14
CA ARG A 338 -3.00 -9.79 -6.01
C ARG A 338 -1.91 -10.60 -5.31
N MET A 339 -1.61 -11.79 -5.84
CA MET A 339 -0.68 -12.76 -5.22
C MET A 339 0.00 -13.65 -6.26
N GLY A 340 1.16 -14.21 -5.91
CA GLY A 340 1.96 -15.08 -6.79
C GLY A 340 2.30 -14.39 -8.11
N LYS A 341 1.95 -15.02 -9.24
CA LYS A 341 2.17 -14.45 -10.59
C LYS A 341 1.40 -13.14 -10.86
N ARG A 342 0.41 -12.81 -10.03
CA ARG A 342 -0.36 -11.57 -10.08
C ARG A 342 0.03 -10.58 -8.97
N ALA A 343 1.15 -10.78 -8.30
CA ALA A 343 1.67 -9.82 -7.33
C ALA A 343 1.88 -8.45 -7.98
N VAL A 344 1.75 -7.38 -7.19
CA VAL A 344 1.90 -6.01 -7.69
C VAL A 344 3.36 -5.65 -7.74
N TYR A 345 3.84 -5.22 -8.91
CA TYR A 345 5.23 -4.82 -9.10
C TYR A 345 5.44 -3.35 -8.76
N ILE A 346 6.38 -3.05 -7.85
CA ILE A 346 6.86 -1.69 -7.58
C ILE A 346 8.38 -1.75 -7.37
N ASP A 347 9.13 -1.00 -8.19
CA ASP A 347 10.55 -0.65 -7.97
C ASP A 347 11.46 -1.86 -7.62
N GLY A 348 11.46 -2.86 -8.50
CA GLY A 348 12.25 -4.09 -8.34
C GLY A 348 11.62 -5.13 -7.42
N HIS A 349 10.45 -4.87 -6.84
CA HIS A 349 9.80 -5.79 -5.91
C HIS A 349 8.38 -6.16 -6.30
N TYR A 350 7.96 -7.33 -5.84
CA TYR A 350 6.62 -7.85 -6.03
C TYR A 350 5.94 -7.96 -4.68
N TYR A 351 4.74 -7.40 -4.58
CA TYR A 351 3.98 -7.34 -3.33
C TYR A 351 2.73 -8.18 -3.43
N ARG A 352 2.49 -8.96 -2.39
CA ARG A 352 1.18 -9.51 -2.12
C ARG A 352 0.28 -8.40 -1.59
N LEU A 353 -0.95 -8.35 -2.09
CA LEU A 353 -1.98 -7.45 -1.59
C LEU A 353 -3.31 -8.20 -1.52
N VAL A 354 -3.90 -8.25 -0.34
CA VAL A 354 -5.26 -8.77 -0.13
C VAL A 354 -6.08 -7.72 0.61
N ILE A 355 -7.24 -7.37 0.06
CA ILE A 355 -8.15 -6.38 0.62
C ILE A 355 -9.51 -7.03 0.85
N GLU A 356 -10.04 -6.88 2.06
CA GLU A 356 -11.37 -7.39 2.42
C GLU A 356 -12.49 -6.61 1.74
N PRO A 357 -13.70 -7.19 1.64
CA PRO A 357 -14.91 -6.47 1.19
C PRO A 357 -15.19 -5.16 1.93
N SER A 358 -14.69 -5.02 3.16
CA SER A 358 -14.78 -3.78 3.96
C SER A 358 -13.94 -2.64 3.38
N GLY A 359 -12.86 -2.94 2.66
CA GLY A 359 -11.80 -2.00 2.26
C GLY A 359 -10.54 -2.12 3.14
N SER A 360 -10.56 -2.95 4.18
CA SER A 360 -9.40 -3.18 5.05
C SER A 360 -8.33 -4.02 4.36
N ILE A 361 -7.06 -3.64 4.47
CA ILE A 361 -5.94 -4.50 4.07
C ILE A 361 -5.88 -5.71 5.00
N LEU A 362 -6.00 -6.90 4.45
CA LEU A 362 -5.89 -8.16 5.17
C LEU A 362 -4.45 -8.65 5.26
N ASP A 363 -3.71 -8.54 4.15
CA ASP A 363 -2.38 -9.13 4.01
C ASP A 363 -1.55 -8.32 3.01
N PHE A 364 -0.34 -7.96 3.41
CA PHE A 364 0.59 -7.17 2.61
C PHE A 364 2.04 -7.50 3.01
N HIS A 365 2.81 -8.04 2.06
CA HIS A 365 4.23 -8.36 2.24
C HIS A 365 4.92 -8.53 0.88
N PRO A 366 6.25 -8.35 0.79
CA PRO A 366 6.99 -8.60 -0.44
C PRO A 366 7.04 -10.11 -0.75
N TYR A 367 7.34 -10.48 -2.00
CA TYR A 367 7.61 -11.86 -2.43
C TYR A 367 9.10 -12.11 -2.68
N ASN A 368 9.88 -11.06 -2.93
CA ASN A 368 11.31 -11.19 -3.16
C ASN A 368 11.98 -11.72 -1.89
N GLN A 369 12.74 -12.82 -2.02
CA GLN A 369 13.71 -13.20 -1.00
C GLN A 369 14.94 -12.33 -1.22
N ASN A 370 15.30 -11.56 -0.18
CA ASN A 370 16.54 -10.80 -0.18
C ASN A 370 17.63 -11.73 0.33
N GLU A 371 18.28 -12.47 -0.57
CA GLU A 371 19.47 -13.23 -0.19
C GLU A 371 20.61 -12.23 0.10
N GLU A 372 21.16 -12.27 1.33
CA GLU A 372 22.25 -11.41 1.80
C GLU A 372 23.50 -11.47 0.92
#